data_AF-N6V657-F1
#
_entry.id   AF-N6V657-F1
#
_cell.length_a   1.000
_cell.length_b   1.000
_cell.length_c   1.000
_cell.angle_alpha   90.00
_cell.angle_beta   90.00
_cell.angle_gamma   90.00
#
_symmetry.space_group_name_H-M   'P 1'
#
loop_
_entity.id
_entity.type
_entity.pdbx_description
1 polymer ?
#
loop_
_entity_poly.entity_id
_entity_poly.type
_entity_poly.pdbx_seq_one_letter_code
_entity_poly.pdbx_strand_id
1 'polypeptide(L)' 'MNSAQIGALSTADIAAFSTADIAAITTTAVAGLSTADIGSLSSNQVQAITTTQIQAMNTDQVAAVIAAYHSA' A
#
# COMPACT_ATOMS: atom_id res chain seq x y z
N MET A 1 3.56 2.69 12.16
CA MET A 1 4.10 1.88 11.05
C MET A 1 4.74 2.83 10.05
N ASN A 2 6.02 2.64 9.71
CA ASN A 2 6.71 3.37 8.65
C ASN A 2 7.06 2.43 7.49
N SER A 3 7.58 2.94 6.38
CA SER A 3 7.79 2.14 5.17
C SER A 3 8.82 1.02 5.32
N ALA A 4 9.89 1.23 6.10
CA ALA A 4 10.86 0.18 6.38
C ALA A 4 10.25 -0.96 7.20
N GLN A 5 9.31 -0.66 8.08
CA GLN A 5 8.55 -1.68 8.81
C GLN A 5 7.60 -2.45 7.89
N ILE A 6 7.06 -1.82 6.84
CA ILE A 6 6.18 -2.48 5.87
C ILE A 6 6.98 -3.37 4.90
N GLY A 7 8.14 -2.92 4.43
CA GLY A 7 9.02 -3.74 3.57
C GLY A 7 9.69 -4.92 4.29
N ALA A 8 9.60 -4.99 5.62
CA ALA A 8 10.04 -6.14 6.42
C ALA A 8 8.94 -7.19 6.62
N LEU A 9 7.69 -6.91 6.22
CA LEU A 9 6.56 -7.83 6.35
C LEU A 9 6.59 -8.86 5.22
N SER A 10 6.23 -10.10 5.53
CA SER A 10 5.97 -11.07 4.48
C SER A 10 4.67 -10.72 3.74
N THR A 11 4.50 -11.27 2.54
CA THR A 11 3.24 -11.14 1.79
C THR A 11 2.04 -11.68 2.57
N ALA A 12 2.24 -12.68 3.44
CA ALA A 12 1.21 -13.20 4.33
C ALA A 12 0.84 -12.22 5.46
N ASP A 13 1.83 -11.52 6.03
CA ASP A 13 1.60 -10.48 7.04
C ASP A 13 0.87 -9.28 6.45
N ILE A 14 1.24 -8.89 5.22
CA ILE A 14 0.56 -7.82 4.49
C ILE A 14 -0.86 -8.24 4.16
N ALA A 15 -1.11 -9.48 3.69
CA ALA A 15 -2.45 -10.00 3.44
C ALA A 15 -3.33 -10.11 4.70
N ALA A 16 -2.72 -10.17 5.90
CA ALA A 16 -3.44 -10.18 7.16
C ALA A 16 -3.96 -8.79 7.58
N PHE A 17 -3.50 -7.71 6.94
CA PHE A 17 -4.03 -6.37 7.21
C PHE A 17 -5.47 -6.23 6.74
N SER A 18 -6.33 -5.76 7.64
CA SER A 18 -7.68 -5.38 7.28
C SER A 18 -7.68 -4.12 6.41
N THR A 19 -8.78 -3.88 5.71
CA THR A 19 -8.97 -2.62 4.98
C THR A 19 -8.96 -1.39 5.90
N ALA A 20 -9.38 -1.55 7.17
CA ALA A 20 -9.29 -0.50 8.17
C ALA A 20 -7.83 -0.19 8.56
N ASP A 21 -6.97 -1.21 8.64
CA ASP A 21 -5.54 -1.03 8.92
C ASP A 21 -4.86 -0.28 7.77
N ILE A 22 -5.18 -0.62 6.52
CA ILE A 22 -4.68 0.08 5.34
C ILE A 22 -5.10 1.56 5.33
N ALA A 23 -6.38 1.84 5.59
CA ALA A 23 -6.89 3.21 5.65
C ALA A 23 -6.27 4.02 6.80
N ALA A 24 -5.81 3.37 7.87
CA ALA A 24 -5.15 4.00 9.01
C ALA A 24 -3.65 4.32 8.79
N ILE A 25 -3.04 3.84 7.69
CA ILE A 25 -1.63 4.14 7.39
C ILE A 25 -1.47 5.65 7.13
N THR A 26 -0.58 6.30 7.87
CA THR A 26 -0.31 7.74 7.69
C THR A 26 0.26 8.04 6.30
N THR A 27 -0.03 9.24 5.77
CA THR A 27 0.50 9.70 4.47
C THR A 27 2.03 9.67 4.39
N THR A 28 2.72 9.99 5.49
CA THR A 28 4.19 9.92 5.57
C THR A 28 4.71 8.50 5.41
N ALA A 29 4.02 7.50 5.98
CA ALA A 29 4.39 6.11 5.82
C ALA A 29 4.13 5.63 4.38
N VAL A 30 3.01 6.03 3.78
CA VAL A 30 2.67 5.72 2.38
C VAL A 30 3.70 6.30 1.41
N ALA A 31 4.12 7.55 1.61
CA ALA A 31 5.13 8.20 0.77
C ALA A 31 6.48 7.45 0.78
N GLY A 32 6.78 6.72 1.86
CA GLY A 32 8.01 5.95 1.98
C GLY A 32 7.94 4.54 1.37
N LEU A 33 6.77 4.04 0.97
CA LEU A 33 6.62 2.67 0.46
C LEU A 33 7.33 2.48 -0.88
N SER A 34 7.96 1.33 -1.07
CA SER A 34 8.46 0.96 -2.40
C SER A 34 7.30 0.51 -3.30
N THR A 35 7.52 0.52 -4.62
CA THR A 35 6.57 -0.05 -5.59
C THR A 35 6.39 -1.55 -5.42
N ALA A 36 7.40 -2.26 -4.89
CA ALA A 36 7.32 -3.67 -4.55
C ALA A 36 6.38 -3.92 -3.35
N ASP A 37 6.46 -3.09 -2.31
CA ASP A 37 5.56 -3.19 -1.15
C ASP A 37 4.11 -2.99 -1.59
N ILE A 38 3.86 -1.98 -2.44
CA ILE A 38 2.53 -1.70 -3.00
C ILE A 38 2.05 -2.85 -3.89
N GLY A 39 2.94 -3.42 -4.71
CA GLY A 39 2.63 -4.55 -5.59
C GLY A 39 2.30 -5.85 -4.83
N SER A 40 2.64 -5.95 -3.54
CA SER A 40 2.30 -7.10 -2.70
C SER A 40 0.89 -7.03 -2.09
N LEU A 41 0.21 -5.89 -2.20
CA LEU A 41 -1.14 -5.68 -1.67
C LEU A 41 -2.18 -6.45 -2.49
N SER A 42 -3.18 -7.02 -1.80
CA SER A 42 -4.34 -7.59 -2.48
C SER A 42 -5.25 -6.50 -3.08
N SER A 43 -6.07 -6.85 -4.07
CA SER A 43 -7.03 -5.94 -4.70
C SER A 43 -8.01 -5.29 -3.70
N ASN A 44 -8.43 -6.01 -2.65
CA ASN A 44 -9.27 -5.48 -1.58
C ASN A 44 -8.54 -4.46 -0.71
N GLN A 45 -7.26 -4.68 -0.43
CA GLN A 45 -6.43 -3.74 0.33
C GLN A 45 -6.10 -2.50 -0.50
N VAL A 46 -5.85 -2.67 -1.79
CA VAL A 46 -5.67 -1.56 -2.74
C VAL A 46 -6.92 -0.68 -2.78
N GLN A 47 -8.13 -1.26 -2.77
CA GLN A 47 -9.39 -0.49 -2.68
C GLN A 47 -9.54 0.29 -1.37
N ALA A 48 -8.84 -0.10 -0.31
CA ALA A 48 -8.86 0.60 0.98
C ALA A 48 -7.88 1.79 1.05
N ILE A 49 -7.03 1.97 0.03
CA ILE A 49 -6.15 3.14 -0.06
C ILE A 49 -7.01 4.39 -0.28
N THR A 50 -6.88 5.35 0.62
CA THR A 50 -7.64 6.59 0.63
C THR A 50 -7.07 7.61 -0.36
N THR A 51 -7.90 8.56 -0.77
CA THR A 51 -7.48 9.66 -1.66
C THR A 51 -6.35 10.51 -1.07
N THR A 52 -6.35 10.71 0.25
CA THR A 52 -5.28 11.44 0.96
C THR A 52 -3.94 10.70 0.91
N GLN A 53 -3.96 9.36 0.99
CA GLN A 53 -2.76 8.54 0.82
C GLN A 53 -2.25 8.58 -0.62
N ILE A 54 -3.14 8.53 -1.63
CA ILE A 54 -2.76 8.69 -3.05
C ILE A 54 -2.11 10.06 -3.31
N GLN A 55 -2.60 11.14 -2.70
CA GLN A 55 -2.00 12.48 -2.84
C GLN A 55 -0.58 12.58 -2.27
N ALA A 56 -0.21 11.69 -1.35
CA ALA A 56 1.13 11.64 -0.76
C ALA A 56 2.12 10.80 -1.56
N MET A 57 1.64 10.09 -2.59
CA MET A 57 2.46 9.22 -3.44
C MET A 57 3.11 9.98 -4.59
N ASN A 58 4.24 9.46 -5.06
CA ASN A 58 4.81 9.81 -6.36
C ASN A 58 4.14 9.01 -7.49
N THR A 59 4.49 9.33 -8.74
CA THR A 59 3.90 8.70 -9.94
C THR A 59 4.14 7.20 -10.03
N ASP A 60 5.31 6.72 -9.60
CA ASP A 60 5.67 5.30 -9.68
C ASP A 60 4.87 4.47 -8.68
N GLN A 61 4.66 5.01 -7.47
CA GLN A 61 3.80 4.42 -6.45
C GLN A 61 2.34 4.35 -6.91
N VAL A 62 1.81 5.41 -7.54
CA VAL A 62 0.46 5.41 -8.11
C VAL A 62 0.33 4.39 -9.24
N ALA A 63 1.33 4.28 -10.11
CA ALA A 63 1.35 3.25 -11.16
C ALA A 63 1.33 1.83 -10.56
N ALA A 64 2.07 1.61 -9.47
CA ALA A 64 2.06 0.33 -8.76
C ALA A 64 0.69 0.01 -8.14
N VAL A 65 -0.03 1.00 -7.58
CA VAL A 65 -1.41 0.84 -7.10
C VAL A 65 -2.33 0.36 -8.23
N ILE A 66 -2.25 0.99 -9.41
CA ILE A 66 -3.05 0.62 -10.58
C ILE A 66 -2.72 -0.81 -11.04
N ALA A 67 -1.43 -1.16 -11.09
CA ALA A 67 -0.99 -2.49 -11.47
C ALA A 67 -1.49 -3.57 -10.49
N ALA A 68 -1.38 -3.31 -9.18
CA ALA A 68 -1.85 -4.21 -8.13
C ALA A 68 -3.38 -4.43 -8.20
N TYR A 69 -4.16 -3.37 -8.47
CA TYR A 69 -5.61 -3.47 -8.65
C TYR A 69 -6.01 -4.40 -9.81
N HIS A 70 -5.24 -4.43 -10.89
CA HIS A 70 -5.52 -5.25 -12.08
C HIS A 70 -5.00 -6.71 -11.99
N SER A 71 -4.23 -7.05 -10.95
CA SER A 71 -3.54 -8.36 -10.83
C SER A 71 -4.38 -9.50 -10.22
N ALA A 72 -5.71 -9.46 -10.41
CA ALA A 72 -6.64 -10.48 -9.89
C ALA A 72 -6.40 -11.89 -10.44
#